data_AF-X0WYD7-F1
#
_entry.id   AF-X0WYD7-F1
#
_cell.length_a   1.000
_cell.length_b   1.000
_cell.length_c   1.000
_cell.angle_alpha   90.00
_cell.angle_beta   90.00
_cell.angle_gamma   90.00
#
_symmetry.space_group_name_H-M   'P 1'
#
loop_
_entity.id
_entity.type
_entity.pdbx_description
1 polymer ?
#
loop_
_entity_poly.entity_id
_entity_poly.type
_entity_poly.pdbx_seq_one_letter_code
_entity_poly.pdbx_strand_id
1 'polypeptide(L)'
;MVLTGFLRRLKDWLIIFEAFFVSGLLVSLVALGQYFHLGWLLESAGTRLASTIGNAGYVAGYLIFNIFFGIFLFFFRKNKYLRCYYILGILLQMFIVMNTLTRGGILALTFSLFIFIGYLIFFYFKSNKLIRNSSVIILLLMV
;
A
#
# COMPACT_ATOMS: atom_id res chain seq x y z
N MET A 1 -29.41 -7.33 1.68
CA MET A 1 -29.24 -8.67 1.10
C MET A 1 -29.10 -8.69 -0.43
N VAL A 2 -29.13 -7.56 -1.16
CA VAL A 2 -29.00 -7.55 -2.63
C VAL A 2 -27.52 -7.57 -3.11
N LEU A 3 -26.58 -7.02 -2.32
CA LEU A 3 -25.15 -7.00 -2.70
C LEU A 3 -24.43 -8.35 -2.59
N THR A 4 -24.92 -9.27 -1.74
CA THR A 4 -24.26 -10.58 -1.52
C THR A 4 -24.45 -11.55 -2.68
N GLY A 5 -25.36 -11.26 -3.63
CA GLY A 5 -25.58 -12.10 -4.82
C GLY A 5 -24.65 -11.81 -6.00
N PHE A 6 -24.06 -10.60 -6.09
CA PHE A 6 -23.29 -10.15 -7.26
C PHE A 6 -21.80 -10.46 -7.14
N LEU A 7 -21.23 -10.39 -5.94
CA LEU A 7 -19.79 -10.59 -5.64
C LEU A 7 -19.40 -12.07 -5.50
N ARG A 8 -19.85 -12.90 -6.43
CA ARG A 8 -19.62 -14.36 -6.38
C ARG A 8 -18.29 -14.78 -6.99
N ARG A 9 -17.75 -14.01 -7.94
CA ARG A 9 -16.53 -14.40 -8.66
C ARG A 9 -15.36 -13.57 -8.20
N LEU A 10 -14.20 -14.21 -8.11
CA LEU A 10 -12.93 -13.55 -7.80
C LEU A 10 -12.64 -12.36 -8.74
N LYS A 11 -13.11 -12.44 -9.99
CA LYS A 11 -13.00 -11.36 -10.98
C LYS A 11 -13.69 -10.07 -10.51
N ASP A 12 -14.84 -10.18 -9.84
CA ASP A 12 -15.63 -9.01 -9.40
C ASP A 12 -14.90 -8.30 -8.25
N TRP A 13 -14.30 -9.07 -7.33
CA TRP A 13 -13.43 -8.55 -6.27
C TRP A 13 -12.19 -7.83 -6.81
N LEU A 14 -11.56 -8.39 -7.87
CA LEU A 14 -10.41 -7.75 -8.50
C LEU A 14 -10.76 -6.40 -9.12
N ILE A 15 -11.98 -6.21 -9.63
CA ILE A 15 -12.43 -4.90 -10.17
C ILE A 15 -12.59 -3.88 -9.04
N ILE A 16 -13.16 -4.30 -7.90
CA ILE A 16 -13.28 -3.43 -6.73
C ILE A 16 -11.90 -3.02 -6.23
N PHE A 17 -10.98 -3.97 -6.07
CA PHE A 17 -9.62 -3.67 -5.64
C PHE A 17 -8.89 -2.73 -6.61
N GLU A 18 -9.12 -2.87 -7.91
CA GLU A 18 -8.59 -1.95 -8.92
C GLU A 18 -9.14 -0.53 -8.71
N ALA A 19 -10.45 -0.39 -8.49
CA ALA A 19 -11.09 0.91 -8.27
C ALA A 19 -10.56 1.59 -6.99
N PHE A 20 -10.39 0.82 -5.91
CA PHE A 20 -9.71 1.31 -4.72
C PHE A 20 -8.29 1.76 -5.06
N PHE A 21 -7.48 0.89 -5.66
CA PHE A 21 -6.08 1.21 -5.99
C PHE A 21 -5.92 2.48 -6.84
N VAL A 22 -6.78 2.66 -7.85
CA VAL A 22 -6.80 3.85 -8.71
C VAL A 22 -7.17 5.10 -7.90
N SER A 23 -8.19 5.03 -7.05
CA SER A 23 -8.53 6.18 -6.19
C SER A 23 -7.43 6.48 -5.16
N GLY A 24 -6.76 5.45 -4.62
CA GLY A 24 -5.56 5.59 -3.81
C GLY A 24 -4.43 6.33 -4.52
N LEU A 25 -4.19 5.99 -5.79
CA LEU A 25 -3.22 6.69 -6.64
C LEU A 25 -3.54 8.17 -6.81
N LEU A 26 -4.81 8.52 -7.07
CA LEU A 26 -5.21 9.93 -7.21
C LEU A 26 -4.96 10.70 -5.90
N VAL A 27 -5.31 10.12 -4.76
CA VAL A 27 -5.02 10.70 -3.43
C VAL A 27 -3.51 10.87 -3.22
N SER A 28 -2.70 9.89 -3.64
CA SER A 28 -1.24 10.00 -3.54
C SER A 28 -0.65 11.05 -4.47
N LEU A 29 -1.19 11.25 -5.68
CA LEU A 29 -0.74 12.30 -6.59
C LEU A 29 -1.02 13.70 -6.06
N VAL A 30 -2.20 13.90 -5.43
CA VAL A 30 -2.50 15.17 -4.76
C VAL A 30 -1.56 15.40 -3.57
N ALA A 31 -1.31 14.37 -2.77
CA ALA A 31 -0.35 14.44 -1.66
C ALA A 31 1.09 14.73 -2.15
N LEU A 32 1.49 14.15 -3.28
CA LEU A 32 2.77 14.44 -3.92
C LEU A 32 2.83 15.89 -4.39
N GLY A 33 1.73 16.41 -4.92
CA GLY A 33 1.61 17.83 -5.28
C GLY A 33 1.79 18.77 -4.08
N GLN A 34 1.18 18.42 -2.94
CA GLN A 34 1.38 19.11 -1.67
C GLN A 34 2.84 19.05 -1.20
N TYR A 35 3.49 17.90 -1.36
CA TYR A 35 4.91 17.72 -1.01
C TYR A 35 5.85 18.66 -1.78
N PHE A 36 5.56 18.94 -3.04
CA PHE A 36 6.34 19.88 -3.87
C PHE A 36 5.92 21.36 -3.70
N HIS A 37 5.03 21.68 -2.75
CA HIS A 37 4.52 23.03 -2.52
C HIS A 37 3.94 23.70 -3.77
N LEU A 38 3.26 22.92 -4.62
CA LEU A 38 2.54 23.45 -5.77
C LEU A 38 1.35 24.29 -5.29
N GLY A 39 1.52 25.61 -5.24
CA GLY A 39 0.59 26.58 -4.61
C GLY A 39 -0.83 26.68 -5.19
N TRP A 40 -1.19 25.83 -6.16
CA TRP A 40 -2.53 25.69 -6.73
C TRP A 40 -3.27 24.45 -6.20
N LEU A 41 -2.61 23.59 -5.42
CA LEU A 41 -3.20 22.43 -4.77
C LEU A 41 -3.59 22.76 -3.32
N LEU A 42 -4.55 22.00 -2.77
CA LEU A 42 -5.03 22.12 -1.38
C LEU A 42 -3.85 22.28 -0.41
N GLU A 43 -3.89 23.28 0.47
CA GLU A 43 -2.83 23.48 1.44
C GLU A 43 -2.63 22.24 2.33
N SER A 44 -1.38 21.91 2.64
CA SER A 44 -1.05 20.85 3.58
C SER A 44 -1.52 21.25 4.99
N ALA A 45 -1.85 20.26 5.83
CA ALA A 45 -2.16 20.50 7.23
C ALA A 45 -0.85 20.74 8.01
N GLY A 46 -0.19 21.87 7.75
CA GLY A 46 1.15 22.19 8.25
C GLY A 46 2.24 21.36 7.57
N THR A 47 3.11 20.72 8.36
CA THR A 47 4.22 19.87 7.87
C THR A 47 3.79 18.48 7.38
N ARG A 48 2.51 18.13 7.50
CA ARG A 48 2.00 16.78 7.20
C ARG A 48 1.17 16.80 5.93
N LEU A 49 1.37 15.78 5.10
CA LEU A 49 0.56 15.58 3.90
C LEU A 49 -0.85 15.12 4.28
N ALA A 50 -1.84 15.95 3.96
CA ALA A 50 -3.25 15.72 4.28
C ALA A 50 -4.09 15.32 3.06
N SER A 51 -3.57 15.54 1.84
CA SER A 51 -4.22 15.30 0.56
C SER A 51 -5.65 15.86 0.49
N THR A 52 -6.49 15.32 -0.41
CA THR A 52 -7.92 15.65 -0.53
C THR A 52 -8.75 15.27 0.70
N ILE A 53 -8.23 14.39 1.56
CA ILE A 53 -8.93 13.91 2.77
C ILE A 53 -8.86 14.94 3.90
N GLY A 54 -7.87 15.82 3.91
CA GLY A 54 -7.70 16.86 4.94
C GLY A 54 -7.17 16.33 6.28
N ASN A 55 -6.79 15.06 6.38
CA ASN A 55 -6.22 14.47 7.59
C ASN A 55 -5.14 13.43 7.27
N ALA A 56 -3.91 13.71 7.69
CA ALA A 56 -2.74 12.87 7.44
C ALA A 56 -2.87 11.43 8.00
N GLY A 57 -3.54 11.24 9.14
CA GLY A 57 -3.77 9.93 9.74
C GLY A 57 -4.72 9.07 8.91
N TYR A 58 -5.82 9.65 8.43
CA TYR A 58 -6.76 8.96 7.55
C TYR A 58 -6.14 8.66 6.18
N VAL A 59 -5.35 9.58 5.62
CA VAL A 59 -4.57 9.32 4.39
C VAL A 59 -3.64 8.12 4.59
N ALA A 60 -2.87 8.09 5.68
CA ALA A 60 -1.96 6.99 5.95
C ALA A 60 -2.68 5.64 6.02
N GLY A 61 -3.76 5.56 6.82
CA GLY A 61 -4.55 4.35 6.93
C GLY A 61 -5.16 3.91 5.61
N TYR A 62 -5.74 4.85 4.85
CA TYR A 62 -6.33 4.59 3.54
C TYR A 62 -5.32 4.04 2.53
N LEU A 63 -4.12 4.65 2.48
CA LEU A 63 -3.06 4.23 1.57
C LEU A 63 -2.46 2.88 1.95
N ILE A 64 -2.40 2.51 3.24
CA ILE A 64 -1.93 1.18 3.67
C ILE A 64 -2.84 0.07 3.13
N PHE A 65 -4.16 0.25 3.20
CA PHE A 65 -5.10 -0.71 2.57
C PHE A 65 -4.93 -0.76 1.05
N ASN A 66 -4.71 0.38 0.41
CA ASN A 66 -4.45 0.44 -1.02
C ASN A 66 -3.15 -0.27 -1.43
N ILE A 67 -2.09 -0.16 -0.64
CA ILE A 67 -0.84 -0.90 -0.84
C ILE A 67 -1.12 -2.40 -0.84
N PHE A 68 -1.91 -2.90 0.11
CA PHE A 68 -2.29 -4.31 0.16
C PHE A 68 -3.07 -4.75 -1.09
N PHE A 69 -4.05 -3.95 -1.53
CA PHE A 69 -4.79 -4.23 -2.76
C PHE A 69 -3.88 -4.21 -4.00
N GLY A 70 -2.93 -3.28 -4.08
CA GLY A 70 -1.94 -3.22 -5.14
C GLY A 70 -1.06 -4.47 -5.19
N ILE A 71 -0.58 -4.94 -4.03
CA ILE A 71 0.22 -6.18 -3.91
C ILE A 71 -0.63 -7.38 -4.37
N PHE A 72 -1.89 -7.45 -3.93
CA PHE A 72 -2.80 -8.52 -4.33
C PHE A 72 -3.04 -8.54 -5.84
N LEU A 73 -3.32 -7.38 -6.45
CA LEU A 73 -3.51 -7.23 -7.90
C LEU A 73 -2.24 -7.59 -8.68
N PHE A 74 -1.06 -7.23 -8.16
CA PHE A 74 0.23 -7.57 -8.76
C PHE A 74 0.44 -9.08 -8.90
N PHE A 75 0.05 -9.87 -7.89
CA PHE A 75 0.17 -11.34 -7.97
C PHE A 75 -0.87 -11.98 -8.91
N PHE A 76 -2.06 -11.38 -9.02
CA PHE A 76 -3.11 -11.91 -9.89
C PHE A 76 -2.92 -11.60 -11.38
N ARG A 77 -2.21 -10.51 -11.71
CA ARG A 77 -2.06 -10.04 -13.09
C ARG A 77 -0.78 -10.61 -13.72
N LYS A 78 -0.93 -11.34 -14.83
CA LYS A 78 0.21 -11.91 -15.58
C LYS A 78 0.92 -10.91 -16.50
N ASN A 79 0.25 -9.83 -16.89
CA ASN A 79 0.82 -8.83 -17.80
C ASN A 79 1.95 -8.03 -17.11
N LYS A 80 3.14 -8.04 -17.70
CA LYS A 80 4.34 -7.34 -17.19
C LYS A 80 4.13 -5.82 -17.04
N TYR A 81 3.40 -5.19 -17.96
CA TYR A 81 3.13 -3.75 -17.91
C TYR A 81 2.23 -3.38 -16.72
N LEU A 82 1.16 -4.16 -16.51
CA LEU A 82 0.27 -3.95 -15.36
C LEU A 82 1.01 -4.21 -14.05
N ARG A 83 1.88 -5.23 -13.99
CA ARG A 83 2.72 -5.49 -12.83
C ARG A 83 3.64 -4.30 -12.50
N CYS A 84 4.26 -3.68 -13.52
CA CYS A 84 5.06 -2.48 -13.34
C CYS A 84 4.21 -1.32 -12.80
N TYR A 85 3.02 -1.10 -13.35
CA TYR A 85 2.07 -0.10 -12.89
C TYR A 85 1.73 -0.26 -11.40
N TYR A 86 1.39 -1.47 -10.94
CA TYR A 86 1.11 -1.70 -9.51
C TYR A 86 2.34 -1.45 -8.64
N ILE A 87 3.53 -1.91 -9.05
CA ILE A 87 4.77 -1.66 -8.30
C ILE A 87 5.01 -0.17 -8.14
N LEU A 88 4.96 0.61 -9.23
CA LEU A 88 5.18 2.05 -9.19
C LEU A 88 4.15 2.76 -8.30
N GLY A 89 2.88 2.35 -8.38
CA GLY A 89 1.84 2.89 -7.54
C GLY A 89 2.01 2.57 -6.05
N ILE A 90 2.41 1.34 -5.72
CA ILE A 90 2.72 0.91 -4.35
C ILE A 90 3.90 1.71 -3.79
N LEU A 91 4.96 1.91 -4.57
CA LEU A 91 6.12 2.71 -4.16
C LEU A 91 5.74 4.16 -3.87
N LEU A 92 4.93 4.77 -4.75
CA LEU A 92 4.42 6.12 -4.54
C LEU A 92 3.59 6.20 -3.25
N GLN A 93 2.65 5.27 -3.06
CA GLN A 93 1.81 5.24 -1.87
C GLN A 93 2.63 5.06 -0.59
N MET A 94 3.64 4.19 -0.58
CA MET A 94 4.56 4.03 0.56
C MET A 94 5.33 5.31 0.86
N PHE A 95 5.84 5.99 -0.18
CA PHE A 95 6.51 7.27 -0.02
C PHE A 95 5.58 8.30 0.64
N ILE A 96 4.34 8.42 0.19
CA ILE A 96 3.37 9.35 0.79
C ILE A 96 3.06 8.97 2.23
N VAL A 97 2.85 7.69 2.55
CA VAL A 97 2.59 7.24 3.92
C VAL A 97 3.73 7.66 4.86
N MET A 98 4.99 7.51 4.45
CA MET A 98 6.12 7.96 5.27
C MET A 98 6.10 9.48 5.50
N ASN A 99 5.72 10.26 4.49
CA ASN A 99 5.63 11.71 4.56
C ASN A 99 4.36 12.24 5.27
N THR A 100 3.38 11.38 5.61
CA THR A 100 2.26 11.79 6.49
C THR A 100 2.69 12.02 7.94
N LEU A 101 3.90 11.57 8.32
CA LEU A 101 4.48 11.73 9.67
C LEU A 101 3.54 11.23 10.78
N THR A 102 2.78 10.16 10.51
CA THR A 102 1.87 9.57 11.50
C THR A 102 2.54 8.38 12.17
N ARG A 103 2.70 8.44 13.50
CA ARG A 103 3.23 7.32 14.29
C ARG A 103 2.43 6.03 14.07
N GLY A 104 1.12 6.15 13.86
CA GLY A 104 0.23 5.04 13.53
C GLY A 104 0.48 4.43 12.15
N GLY A 105 0.76 5.25 11.12
CA GLY A 105 1.09 4.74 9.78
C GLY A 105 2.41 3.98 9.77
N ILE A 106 3.42 4.50 10.48
CA ILE A 106 4.73 3.83 10.65
C ILE A 106 4.54 2.51 11.39
N LEU A 107 3.86 2.50 12.53
CA LEU A 107 3.60 1.27 13.30
C LEU A 107 2.85 0.22 12.48
N ALA A 108 1.80 0.62 11.75
CA ALA A 108 1.02 -0.29 10.93
C ALA A 108 1.84 -0.89 9.79
N LEU A 109 2.69 -0.11 9.11
CA LEU A 109 3.61 -0.62 8.09
C LEU A 109 4.63 -1.60 8.67
N THR A 110 5.24 -1.25 9.80
CA THR A 110 6.22 -2.12 10.49
C THR A 110 5.59 -3.45 10.89
N PHE A 111 4.43 -3.43 11.56
CA PHE A 111 3.74 -4.65 11.96
C PHE A 111 3.29 -5.50 10.76
N SER A 112 2.77 -4.86 9.70
CA SER A 112 2.35 -5.58 8.49
C SER A 112 3.53 -6.28 7.82
N LEU A 113 4.68 -5.61 7.73
CA LEU A 113 5.89 -6.20 7.16
C LEU A 113 6.43 -7.33 8.03
N PHE A 114 6.44 -7.16 9.35
CA PHE A 114 6.86 -8.20 10.30
C PHE A 114 6.03 -9.49 10.14
N ILE A 115 4.70 -9.37 10.10
CA ILE A 115 3.79 -10.51 9.91
C ILE A 115 4.00 -11.15 8.53
N PHE A 116 4.16 -10.33 7.47
CA PHE A 116 4.37 -10.83 6.12
C PHE A 116 5.67 -11.62 5.97
N ILE A 117 6.78 -11.14 6.56
CA ILE A 117 8.05 -11.86 6.54
C ILE A 117 7.95 -13.16 7.35
N GLY A 118 7.29 -13.13 8.52
CA GLY A 118 7.00 -14.33 9.29
C GLY A 118 6.27 -15.38 8.45
N TYR A 119 5.20 -14.99 7.75
CA TYR A 119 4.47 -15.88 6.86
C TYR A 119 5.36 -16.49 5.76
N LEU A 120 6.19 -15.68 5.10
CA LEU A 120 7.11 -16.15 4.05
C LEU A 120 8.11 -17.20 4.56
N ILE A 121 8.64 -17.03 5.77
CA ILE A 121 9.59 -17.95 6.39
C ILE A 121 8.92 -19.29 6.73
N PHE A 122 7.75 -19.26 7.36
CA PHE A 122 7.10 -20.46 7.90
C PHE A 122 6.34 -21.26 6.83
N PHE A 123 5.67 -20.59 5.89
CA PHE A 123 4.77 -21.26 4.96
C PHE A 123 5.30 -21.37 3.53
N TYR A 124 5.97 -20.33 3.00
CA TYR A 124 6.26 -20.26 1.56
C TYR A 124 7.66 -20.78 1.20
N PHE A 125 8.71 -20.38 1.93
CA PHE A 125 10.10 -20.69 1.57
C PHE A 125 10.75 -21.80 2.43
N LYS A 126 9.95 -22.72 2.99
CA LYS A 126 10.44 -23.81 3.84
C LYS A 126 11.60 -24.62 3.22
N SER A 127 11.62 -24.76 1.89
CA SER A 127 12.63 -25.53 1.15
C SER A 127 13.85 -24.70 0.69
N ASN A 128 13.70 -23.39 0.46
CA ASN A 128 14.75 -22.57 -0.16
C ASN A 128 15.55 -21.77 0.89
N LYS A 129 16.69 -22.35 1.32
CA LYS A 129 17.52 -21.85 2.44
C LYS A 129 18.04 -20.41 2.25
N LEU A 130 18.34 -19.99 1.01
CA LEU A 130 18.86 -18.65 0.72
C LEU A 130 17.82 -17.55 1.03
N ILE A 131 16.61 -17.69 0.48
CA ILE A 131 15.54 -16.70 0.64
C ILE A 131 15.04 -16.67 2.09
N ARG A 132 15.02 -17.83 2.76
CA ARG A 132 14.69 -17.93 4.18
C ARG A 132 15.71 -17.16 5.04
N ASN A 133 17.01 -17.31 4.79
CA ASN A 133 18.04 -16.61 5.55
C ASN A 133 18.00 -15.10 5.31
N SER A 134 17.78 -14.64 4.07
CA SER A 134 17.57 -13.21 3.78
C SER A 134 16.35 -12.64 4.52
N SER A 135 15.24 -13.39 4.57
CA SER A 135 14.03 -13.00 5.27
C SER A 135 14.26 -12.86 6.79
N VAL A 136 15.04 -13.76 7.39
CA VAL A 136 15.41 -13.69 8.81
C VAL A 136 16.30 -12.48 9.11
N ILE A 137 17.24 -12.15 8.23
CA ILE A 137 18.11 -10.96 8.38
C ILE A 137 17.28 -9.68 8.36
N ILE A 138 16.30 -9.59 7.45
CA ILE A 138 15.41 -8.42 7.37
C ILE A 138 14.56 -8.29 8.64
N LEU A 139 14.06 -9.40 9.20
CA LEU A 139 13.34 -9.39 10.48
C LEU A 139 14.21 -8.91 11.64
N LEU A 140 15.45 -9.39 11.72
CA LEU A 140 16.39 -8.98 12.78
C LEU A 140 16.80 -7.52 12.66
N LEU A 141 16.84 -6.95 11.46
CA LEU A 141 17.09 -5.51 11.25
C LEU A 141 15.90 -4.62 11.61
N MET A 142 14.69 -5.17 11.72
CA MET A 142 13.48 -4.43 12.10
C MET A 142 13.23 -4.36 13.61
N VAL A 143 13.87 -5.23 14.40
CA VAL A 143 13.78 -5.30 15.87
C VAL A 143 14.89 -4.47 16.50
#